data_AF-A0A5S6Q209-F1
#
_entry.id   AF-A0A5S6Q209-F1
#
_cell.length_a   1.000
_cell.length_b   1.000
_cell.length_c   1.000
_cell.angle_alpha   90.00
_cell.angle_beta   90.00
_cell.angle_gamma   90.00
#
_symmetry.space_group_name_H-M   'P 1'
#
loop_
_entity.id
_entity.type
_entity.pdbx_description
1 polymer ?
#
loop_
_entity_poly.entity_id
_entity_poly.type
_entity_poly.pdbx_seq_one_letter_code
_entity_poly.pdbx_strand_id
1 'polypeptide(L)' 'MSYKDLKDLKSMLESLNCPKPVTFGNYRRPNFSLTAEILRWICECYGDDHDLPRDISTETNRAPFCENSSDVYRT' A
#
# COMPACT_ATOMS: atom_id res chain seq x y z
N MET A 1 -10.51 3.36 -8.22
CA MET A 1 -9.52 2.79 -9.16
C MET A 1 -10.26 2.21 -10.34
N SER A 2 -9.82 2.53 -11.55
CA SER A 2 -10.28 1.86 -12.76
C SER A 2 -9.71 0.43 -12.82
N TYR A 3 -10.32 -0.44 -13.64
CA TYR A 3 -9.78 -1.78 -13.91
C TYR A 3 -8.36 -1.71 -14.48
N LYS A 4 -8.09 -0.70 -15.31
CA LYS A 4 -6.78 -0.46 -15.91
C LYS A 4 -5.74 -0.12 -14.83
N ASP A 5 -6.07 0.79 -13.92
CA ASP A 5 -5.16 1.19 -12.81
C ASP A 5 -4.79 -0.02 -11.95
N LEU A 6 -5.76 -0.91 -11.69
CA LEU A 6 -5.53 -2.09 -10.87
C LEU A 6 -4.67 -3.15 -11.58
N LYS A 7 -4.82 -3.29 -12.90
CA LYS A 7 -3.95 -4.16 -13.72
C LYS A 7 -2.52 -3.62 -13.77
N ASP A 8 -2.38 -2.31 -13.97
CA ASP A 8 -1.08 -1.65 -14.03
C ASP A 8 -0.38 -1.74 -12.66
N LEU A 9 -1.09 -1.50 -11.55
CA LEU A 9 -0.60 -1.72 -10.18
C LEU A 9 -0.15 -3.16 -9.93
N LYS A 10 -1.00 -4.15 -10.28
CA LYS A 10 -0.66 -5.57 -10.11
C LYS A 10 0.63 -5.92 -10.84
N SER A 11 0.78 -5.44 -12.08
CA SER A 11 1.95 -5.73 -12.92
C SER A 11 3.23 -5.12 -12.33
N MET A 12 3.17 -3.90 -11.78
CA MET A 12 4.29 -3.28 -11.09
C MET A 12 4.70 -4.06 -9.84
N LEU A 13 3.73 -4.44 -8.99
CA LEU A 13 4.00 -5.20 -7.76
C LEU A 13 4.58 -6.59 -8.05
N GLU A 14 4.11 -7.27 -9.09
CA GLU A 14 4.67 -8.55 -9.53
C GLU A 14 6.12 -8.38 -10.02
N SER A 15 6.41 -7.30 -10.76
CA SER A 15 7.77 -7.01 -11.24
C SER A 15 8.75 -6.70 -10.11
N LEU A 16 8.25 -6.12 -9.01
CA LEU A 16 9.03 -5.83 -7.81
C LEU A 16 9.09 -7.00 -6.81
N ASN A 17 8.51 -8.16 -7.15
CA ASN A 17 8.40 -9.34 -6.28
C ASN A 17 7.71 -9.05 -4.93
N CYS A 18 6.62 -8.27 -4.97
CA CYS A 18 5.82 -8.01 -3.78
C CYS A 18 5.35 -9.34 -3.15
N PRO A 19 5.58 -9.56 -1.84
CA PRO A 19 5.26 -10.82 -1.18
C PRO A 19 3.75 -11.08 -1.08
N LYS A 20 2.92 -10.05 -1.28
CA LYS A 20 1.45 -10.14 -1.17
C LYS A 20 0.81 -10.12 -2.56
N PRO A 21 0.10 -11.19 -2.96
CA PRO A 21 -0.54 -11.24 -4.26
C PRO A 21 -1.72 -10.28 -4.32
N VAL A 22 -1.71 -9.39 -5.31
CA VAL A 22 -2.84 -8.51 -5.62
C VAL A 22 -3.72 -9.15 -6.68
N THR A 23 -5.00 -9.36 -6.35
CA THR A 23 -6.00 -9.83 -7.33
C THR A 23 -7.09 -8.78 -7.54
N PHE A 24 -7.74 -8.85 -8.71
CA PHE A 24 -8.91 -8.00 -9.01
C PHE A 24 -10.06 -8.20 -8.01
N GLY A 25 -10.19 -9.41 -7.45
CA GLY A 25 -11.21 -9.72 -6.45
C GLY A 25 -11.01 -8.96 -5.14
N ASN A 26 -9.75 -8.72 -4.73
CA ASN A 26 -9.43 -8.04 -3.48
C ASN A 26 -9.90 -6.59 -3.45
N TYR A 27 -10.13 -5.96 -4.61
CA TYR A 27 -10.50 -4.55 -4.75
C TYR A 27 -11.92 -4.34 -5.30
N ARG A 28 -12.76 -5.39 -5.34
CA ARG A 28 -14.21 -5.23 -5.63
C ARG A 28 -14.91 -4.31 -4.63
N ARG A 29 -14.37 -4.23 -3.42
CA ARG A 29 -14.64 -3.20 -2.41
C ARG A 29 -13.31 -2.61 -1.96
N PRO A 30 -13.27 -1.39 -1.40
CA PRO A 30 -12.05 -0.84 -0.83
C PRO A 30 -11.42 -1.82 0.17
N ASN A 31 -10.14 -2.13 -0.01
CA ASN A 31 -9.39 -3.08 0.83
C ASN A 31 -8.15 -2.41 1.41
N PHE A 32 -8.39 -1.57 2.42
CA PHE A 32 -7.37 -0.77 3.07
C PHE A 32 -6.28 -1.62 3.75
N SER A 33 -6.64 -2.79 4.29
CA SER A 33 -5.66 -3.70 4.91
C SER A 33 -4.59 -4.12 3.92
N LEU A 34 -5.02 -4.59 2.73
CA LEU A 34 -4.09 -5.01 1.69
C LEU A 34 -3.28 -3.82 1.15
N THR A 35 -3.92 -2.67 0.95
CA THR A 35 -3.23 -1.46 0.48
C THR A 35 -2.17 -1.00 1.48
N ALA A 36 -2.43 -1.03 2.78
CA ALA A 36 -1.46 -0.64 3.80
C ALA A 36 -0.29 -1.63 3.91
N GLU A 37 -0.54 -2.93 3.77
CA GLU A 37 0.53 -3.92 3.71
C GLU A 37 1.45 -3.69 2.51
N ILE A 38 0.87 -3.39 1.34
CA ILE A 38 1.64 -3.07 0.13
C ILE A 38 2.44 -1.79 0.32
N LEU A 39 1.83 -0.72 0.82
CA LEU A 39 2.51 0.56 1.06
C LEU A 39 3.65 0.40 2.07
N ARG A 40 3.44 -0.33 3.17
CA ARG A 40 4.50 -0.59 4.16
C ARG A 40 5.66 -1.36 3.53
N TRP A 41 5.37 -2.40 2.75
CA TRP A 41 6.41 -3.16 2.05
C TRP A 41 7.19 -2.28 1.07
N ILE A 42 6.51 -1.39 0.34
CA ILE A 42 7.17 -0.44 -0.55
C ILE A 42 8.10 0.48 0.25
N CYS A 43 7.64 1.05 1.38
CA CYS A 43 8.48 1.89 2.26
C CYS A 43 9.72 1.13 2.77
N GLU A 44 9.54 -0.13 3.20
CA GLU A 44 10.65 -1.01 3.61
C GLU A 44 11.65 -1.24 2.48
N CYS A 45 11.22 -1.37 1.22
CA CYS A 45 12.11 -1.51 0.07
C CYS A 45 13.01 -0.28 -0.16
N TYR A 46 12.57 0.92 0.24
CA TYR A 46 13.36 2.14 0.13
C TYR A 46 14.30 2.37 1.33
N GLY A 47 14.26 1.49 2.35
CA GLY A 47 15.21 1.50 3.47
C GLY A 47 14.97 2.61 4.50
N ASP A 48 13.77 3.18 4.52
CA ASP A 48 13.42 4.26 5.44
C ASP A 48 12.68 3.68 6.67
N ASP A 49 13.24 3.89 7.86
CA ASP A 49 12.72 3.41 9.15
C ASP A 49 11.53 4.29 9.57
N HIS A 50 10.47 4.29 8.75
CA HIS A 50 9.25 4.99 9.11
C HIS A 50 8.45 4.15 10.10
N ASP A 51 8.15 4.75 11.25
CA ASP A 51 7.21 4.22 12.25
C ASP A 51 5.77 4.29 11.71
N LEU A 52 5.50 3.50 10.66
CA LEU A 52 4.19 3.38 10.07
C LEU A 52 3.27 2.65 11.05
N PRO A 53 2.12 3.25 11.42
CA PRO A 53 1.17 2.62 12.32
C PRO A 53 0.80 1.21 11.87
N ARG A 54 0.89 0.25 12.79
CA ARG A 54 0.53 -1.16 12.52
C ARG A 54 -0.97 -1.38 12.48
N ASP A 55 -1.74 -0.58 13.23
CA ASP A 55 -3.19 -0.66 13.29
C ASP A 55 -3.86 0.47 12.50
N ILE A 56 -4.46 0.10 11.38
CA ILE A 56 -5.24 0.97 10.48
C ILE A 56 -6.71 0.52 10.36
N SER A 57 -7.18 -0.26 11.34
CA SER A 57 -8.54 -0.82 11.34
C SER A 57 -9.61 0.27 11.36
N THR A 58 -9.37 1.37 12.08
CA THR A 58 -10.26 2.51 12.21
C THR A 58 -10.03 3.56 11.13
N GLU A 59 -11.06 4.34 10.81
CA GLU A 59 -10.95 5.45 9.86
C GLU A 59 -9.97 6.53 10.34
N THR A 60 -10.02 6.85 11.64
CA THR A 60 -9.12 7.81 12.30
C THR A 60 -7.64 7.46 12.12
N ASN A 61 -7.30 6.17 12.05
CA ASN A 61 -5.91 5.73 11.90
C ASN A 61 -5.45 5.66 10.44
N ARG A 62 -6.35 5.73 9.45
CA ARG A 62 -6.00 5.61 8.01
C ARG A 62 -5.44 6.90 7.43
N ALA A 63 -6.00 8.06 7.79
CA ALA A 63 -5.50 9.35 7.33
C ALA A 63 -4.02 9.60 7.70
N PRO A 64 -3.61 9.46 8.98
CA PRO A 64 -2.21 9.67 9.37
C PRO A 64 -1.28 8.60 8.77
N PHE A 65 -1.75 7.38 8.53
CA PHE A 65 -0.96 6.35 7.85
C PHE A 65 -0.56 6.79 6.43
N CYS A 66 -1.52 7.31 5.66
CA CYS A 66 -1.26 7.78 4.29
C CYS A 66 -0.29 8.97 4.29
N GLU A 67 -0.45 9.92 5.21
CA GLU A 67 0.43 11.09 5.35
C GLU A 67 1.89 10.66 5.63
N ASN A 68 2.12 9.85 6.66
CA ASN A 68 3.45 9.37 7.01
C ASN A 68 4.11 8.57 5.87
N SER A 69 3.32 7.78 5.12
CA SER A 69 3.84 7.04 3.96
C SER A 69 4.19 7.91 2.75
N SER A 70 3.66 9.14 2.69
CA SER A 70 3.94 10.07 1.59
C SER A 70 5.24 10.84 1.79
N ASP A 71 5.63 11.08 3.05
CA ASP A 71 6.88 11.77 3.37
C ASP A 71 8.12 10.97 2.96
N VAL A 72 8.02 9.64 2.83
CA VAL A 72 9.07 8.76 2.28
C VAL A 72 9.59 9.26 0.93
N TYR A 73 8.71 9.83 0.09
CA TYR A 73 9.04 10.23 -1.28
C TYR A 73 9.48 11.70 -1.43
N ARG A 74 9.57 12.47 -0.32
CA ARG A 74 9.94 13.89 -0.37
C ARG A 74 11.45 14.17 -0.25
N THR A 75 12.27 13.15 -0.05
CA THR A 75 13.74 13.25 0.08
C THR A 75 14.45 12.94 -1.23
#